data_AF-A0A9N9H8J0-F1
#
_entry.id   AF-A0A9N9H8J0-F1
#
_cell.length_a   1.000
_cell.length_b   1.000
_cell.length_c   1.000
_cell.angle_alpha   90.00
_cell.angle_beta   90.00
_cell.angle_gamma   90.00
#
_symmetry.space_group_name_H-M   'P 1'
#
loop_
_entity.id
_entity.type
_entity.pdbx_description
1 polymer ?
#
loop_
_entity_poly.entity_id
_entity_poly.type
_entity_poly.pdbx_seq_one_letter_code
_entity_poly.pdbx_strand_id
1 'polypeptide(L)'
;MINEHEAAIVRTTAEVITATFTTMSVAKPTPVQIPAAPYTLFAVEQNPNAFSAILKLSDPSASSNFTQDISISPLSLTVSYETPYRVRVCISDREEKRWRVPQSVVEVDGPHDNNKEFRYKFKYNVHEGETFAGFSVSRQKPREVLVKKTNHESDSCSGKALFDCINEKFVFKDQYIEITTKLGKDSNIYGLGEIVGPLKKKAGDRLTFWARDAQNPVGENIYGSHPFYIELRDGMAHGV
;
A
#
# COMPACT_ATOMS: atom_id res chain seq x y z
N MET A 1 8.79 -75.92 51.92
CA MET A 1 7.46 -75.93 51.30
C MET A 1 7.28 -74.61 50.61
N ILE A 2 7.42 -74.61 49.29
CA ILE A 2 7.30 -73.44 48.43
C ILE A 2 5.82 -73.41 48.01
N ASN A 3 5.09 -72.36 48.37
CA ASN A 3 3.74 -72.15 47.86
C ASN A 3 3.84 -71.26 46.63
N GLU A 4 3.46 -71.82 45.48
CA GLU A 4 3.27 -71.12 44.22
C GLU A 4 2.01 -70.25 44.32
N HIS A 5 2.16 -68.93 44.11
CA HIS A 5 1.04 -68.05 43.84
C HIS A 5 0.96 -67.82 42.33
N GLU A 6 -0.11 -68.33 41.73
CA GLU A 6 -0.46 -68.19 40.32
C GLU A 6 -0.80 -66.71 40.02
N ALA A 7 -0.08 -66.11 39.06
CA ALA A 7 -0.34 -64.74 38.62
C ALA A 7 -1.47 -64.72 37.59
N ALA A 8 -2.60 -64.09 37.93
CA ALA A 8 -3.68 -63.83 36.98
C ALA A 8 -3.26 -62.79 35.94
N ILE A 9 -3.22 -63.18 34.66
CA ILE A 9 -2.97 -62.28 33.53
C ILE A 9 -4.28 -61.55 33.20
N VAL A 10 -4.37 -60.26 33.57
CA VAL A 10 -5.43 -59.37 33.08
C VAL A 10 -5.05 -58.91 31.66
N ARG A 11 -5.79 -59.39 30.65
CA ARG A 11 -5.66 -58.89 29.27
C ARG A 11 -6.62 -57.72 29.08
N THR A 12 -6.07 -56.50 29.02
CA THR A 12 -6.82 -55.30 28.66
C THR A 12 -6.85 -55.19 27.12
N THR A 13 -8.02 -55.27 26.52
CA THR A 13 -8.21 -54.95 25.10
C THR A 13 -8.37 -53.43 24.96
N ALA A 14 -7.47 -52.78 24.23
CA ALA A 14 -7.60 -51.38 23.87
C ALA A 14 -8.46 -51.28 22.59
N GLU A 15 -9.67 -50.71 22.69
CA GLU A 15 -10.42 -50.26 21.53
C GLU A 15 -9.86 -48.90 21.07
N VAL A 16 -9.37 -48.85 19.84
CA VAL A 16 -8.96 -47.61 19.19
C VAL A 16 -10.22 -46.94 18.66
N ILE A 17 -10.69 -45.89 19.35
CA ILE A 17 -11.76 -45.02 18.85
C ILE A 17 -11.13 -44.04 17.86
N THR A 18 -11.31 -44.29 16.58
CA THR A 18 -10.90 -43.36 15.51
C THR A 18 -11.91 -42.22 15.43
N ALA A 19 -11.61 -41.07 16.04
CA ALA A 19 -12.40 -39.85 15.87
C ALA A 19 -12.12 -39.24 14.49
N THR A 20 -13.11 -39.24 13.61
CA THR A 20 -13.07 -38.50 12.35
C THR A 20 -13.32 -37.02 12.61
N PHE A 21 -12.27 -36.20 12.55
CA PHE A 21 -12.41 -34.74 12.55
C PHE A 21 -12.87 -34.28 11.16
N THR A 22 -14.15 -33.98 11.01
CA THR A 22 -14.66 -33.27 9.83
C THR A 22 -14.19 -31.82 9.91
N THR A 23 -13.20 -31.45 9.09
CA THR A 23 -12.82 -30.05 8.91
C THR A 23 -14.00 -29.31 8.29
N MET A 24 -14.72 -28.51 9.07
CA MET A 24 -15.68 -27.57 8.50
C MET A 24 -14.89 -26.52 7.72
N SER A 25 -15.01 -26.54 6.40
CA SER A 25 -14.55 -25.45 5.54
C SER A 25 -15.36 -24.21 5.89
N VAL A 26 -14.81 -23.33 6.73
CA VAL A 26 -15.36 -21.99 6.95
C VAL A 26 -15.38 -21.30 5.59
N ALA A 27 -16.57 -20.98 5.09
CA ALA A 27 -16.72 -20.25 3.85
C ALA A 27 -15.93 -18.94 3.95
N LYS A 28 -15.03 -18.70 3.00
CA LYS A 28 -14.26 -17.46 2.95
C LYS A 28 -15.27 -16.30 2.81
N PRO A 29 -15.33 -15.35 3.76
CA PRO A 29 -16.31 -14.28 3.68
C PRO A 29 -16.14 -13.50 2.38
N THR A 30 -17.25 -13.21 1.70
CA THR A 30 -17.27 -12.38 0.50
C THR A 30 -16.68 -11.00 0.84
N PRO A 31 -15.69 -10.51 0.08
CA PRO A 31 -15.13 -9.18 0.32
C PRO A 31 -16.23 -8.12 0.22
N VAL A 32 -16.39 -7.33 1.28
CA VAL A 32 -17.34 -6.20 1.28
C VAL A 32 -16.83 -5.16 0.29
N GLN A 33 -17.67 -4.81 -0.69
CA GLN A 33 -17.36 -3.76 -1.66
C GLN A 33 -17.67 -2.40 -1.06
N ILE A 34 -16.63 -1.62 -0.79
CA ILE A 34 -16.77 -0.24 -0.31
C ILE A 34 -16.85 0.68 -1.53
N PRO A 35 -17.95 1.42 -1.75
CA PRO A 35 -18.07 2.30 -2.90
C PRO A 35 -17.07 3.46 -2.80
N ALA A 36 -16.46 3.82 -3.94
CA ALA A 36 -15.72 5.07 -4.08
C ALA A 36 -16.70 6.21 -4.33
N ALA A 37 -16.45 7.35 -3.69
CA ALA A 37 -17.20 8.58 -3.92
C ALA A 37 -16.31 9.55 -4.71
N PRO A 38 -16.85 10.19 -5.77
CA PRO A 38 -16.06 11.06 -6.62
C PRO A 38 -15.64 12.33 -5.88
N TYR A 39 -14.38 12.71 -6.07
CA TYR A 39 -13.83 14.00 -5.63
C TYR A 39 -13.65 14.92 -6.83
N THR A 40 -13.81 16.22 -6.64
CA THR A 40 -13.52 17.27 -7.61
C THR A 40 -12.32 18.08 -7.14
N LEU A 41 -11.46 18.44 -8.09
CA LEU A 41 -10.21 19.16 -7.85
C LEU A 41 -10.44 20.68 -7.88
N PHE A 42 -9.96 21.39 -6.86
CA PHE A 42 -10.07 22.85 -6.74
C PHE A 42 -8.78 23.47 -6.24
N ALA A 43 -8.65 24.80 -6.36
CA ALA A 43 -7.57 25.60 -5.78
C ALA A 43 -6.17 25.01 -6.07
N VAL A 44 -5.94 24.69 -7.35
CA VAL A 44 -4.68 24.08 -7.80
C VAL A 44 -3.59 25.13 -7.83
N GLU A 45 -2.49 24.87 -7.14
CA GLU A 45 -1.26 25.66 -7.20
C GLU A 45 -0.09 24.75 -7.58
N GLN A 46 0.68 25.16 -8.58
CA GLN A 46 1.84 24.42 -9.06
C GLN A 46 3.07 25.34 -9.05
N ASN A 47 4.06 24.93 -8.27
CA ASN A 47 5.39 25.54 -8.23
C ASN A 47 6.43 24.53 -8.76
N PRO A 48 7.68 24.95 -9.04
CA PRO A 48 8.72 24.04 -9.51
C PRO A 48 8.99 22.87 -8.56
N ASN A 49 8.88 23.11 -7.24
CA ASN A 49 9.26 22.15 -6.19
C ASN A 49 8.06 21.64 -5.38
N ALA A 50 6.84 22.06 -5.73
CA ALA A 50 5.64 21.69 -4.98
C ALA A 50 4.37 21.74 -5.84
N PHE A 51 3.37 20.98 -5.44
CA PHE A 51 2.01 21.07 -5.94
C PHE A 51 1.04 21.01 -4.76
N SER A 52 -0.05 21.76 -4.83
CA SER A 52 -1.16 21.67 -3.88
C SER A 52 -2.50 21.77 -4.59
N ALA A 53 -3.51 21.08 -4.06
CA ALA A 53 -4.88 21.18 -4.49
C ALA A 53 -5.83 20.77 -3.37
N ILE A 54 -7.11 21.16 -3.52
CA ILE A 54 -8.20 20.77 -2.64
C ILE A 54 -9.05 19.72 -3.36
N LEU A 55 -9.34 18.61 -2.71
CA LEU A 55 -10.29 17.60 -3.20
C LEU A 55 -11.60 17.73 -2.42
N LYS A 56 -12.69 18.07 -3.11
CA LYS A 56 -14.02 18.18 -2.50
C LYS A 56 -14.90 17.05 -2.97
N LEU A 57 -15.61 16.39 -2.05
CA LEU A 57 -16.54 15.33 -2.38
C LEU A 57 -17.70 15.89 -3.24
N SER A 58 -17.99 15.28 -4.39
CA SER A 58 -18.99 15.79 -5.33
C SER A 58 -20.43 15.49 -4.89
N ASP A 59 -20.67 14.33 -4.25
CA ASP A 59 -21.95 13.99 -3.65
C ASP A 59 -21.75 13.34 -2.26
N PRO A 60 -21.98 14.11 -1.18
CA PRO A 60 -21.95 13.62 0.19
C PRO A 60 -22.91 12.46 0.46
N SER A 61 -24.05 12.37 -0.25
CA SER A 61 -25.12 11.42 0.06
C SER A 61 -24.92 10.00 -0.51
N ALA A 62 -23.96 9.83 -1.43
CA ALA A 62 -23.73 8.57 -2.14
C ALA A 62 -23.05 7.45 -1.31
N SER A 63 -22.62 7.72 -0.06
CA SER A 63 -21.93 6.74 0.77
C SER A 63 -22.87 6.04 1.76
N SER A 64 -23.59 5.01 1.31
CA SER A 64 -24.66 4.38 2.10
C SER A 64 -24.27 3.17 2.96
N ASN A 65 -23.02 2.70 2.95
CA ASN A 65 -22.60 1.56 3.78
C ASN A 65 -21.20 1.78 4.37
N PHE A 66 -21.06 1.51 5.67
CA PHE A 66 -20.08 2.10 6.60
C PHE A 66 -20.43 3.56 6.97
N THR A 67 -21.30 3.64 8.00
CA THR A 67 -21.60 4.79 8.90
C THR A 67 -21.19 6.16 8.41
N GLN A 68 -22.14 7.08 8.15
CA GLN A 68 -22.07 8.54 8.37
C GLN A 68 -20.73 9.31 8.15
N ASP A 69 -19.78 8.76 7.39
CA ASP A 69 -18.37 9.18 7.21
C ASP A 69 -18.26 10.24 6.11
N ILE A 70 -19.25 11.12 6.06
CA ILE A 70 -19.40 12.20 5.09
C ILE A 70 -18.57 13.44 5.49
N SER A 71 -17.90 13.41 6.64
CA SER A 71 -17.30 14.60 7.25
C SER A 71 -15.87 14.96 6.78
N ILE A 72 -15.18 14.09 6.04
CA ILE A 72 -13.75 14.29 5.71
C ILE A 72 -13.56 14.93 4.34
N SER A 73 -14.39 15.92 4.04
CA SER A 73 -14.26 16.76 2.87
C SER A 73 -14.37 18.23 3.30
N PRO A 74 -13.48 19.11 2.85
CA PRO A 74 -12.48 18.86 1.81
C PRO A 74 -11.20 18.15 2.30
N LEU A 75 -10.52 17.46 1.39
CA LEU A 75 -9.15 16.96 1.58
C LEU A 75 -8.13 17.94 0.99
N SER A 76 -6.92 17.90 1.54
CA SER A 76 -5.73 18.56 0.99
C SER A 76 -4.89 17.52 0.25
N LEU A 77 -4.53 17.78 -1.01
CA LEU A 77 -3.54 17.02 -1.77
C LEU A 77 -2.31 17.90 -1.91
N THR A 78 -1.18 17.46 -1.35
CA THR A 78 0.10 18.17 -1.43
C THR A 78 1.18 17.25 -1.99
N VAL A 79 2.10 17.83 -2.74
CA VAL A 79 3.28 17.17 -3.28
C VAL A 79 4.48 18.05 -3.00
N SER A 80 5.51 17.49 -2.35
CA SER A 80 6.78 18.14 -2.13
C SER A 80 7.91 17.33 -2.77
N TYR A 81 8.76 18.00 -3.53
CA TYR A 81 10.02 17.41 -3.98
C TYR A 81 11.10 17.68 -2.94
N GLU A 82 11.26 16.73 -2.02
CA GLU A 82 12.07 16.95 -0.82
C GLU A 82 13.58 16.87 -1.10
N THR A 83 13.99 15.94 -1.97
CA THR A 83 15.38 15.80 -2.45
C THR A 83 15.36 15.49 -3.95
N PRO A 84 16.51 15.43 -4.65
CA PRO A 84 16.52 15.03 -6.07
C PRO A 84 15.96 13.61 -6.28
N TYR A 85 15.95 12.78 -5.23
CA TYR A 85 15.58 11.38 -5.26
C TYR A 85 14.40 11.03 -4.33
N ARG A 86 13.67 12.02 -3.80
CA ARG A 86 12.50 11.80 -2.93
C ARG A 86 11.40 12.79 -3.28
N VAL A 87 10.24 12.24 -3.66
CA VAL A 87 8.99 13.00 -3.79
C VAL A 87 8.01 12.46 -2.76
N ARG A 88 7.34 13.36 -2.05
CA ARG A 88 6.32 13.03 -1.06
C ARG A 88 4.97 13.50 -1.57
N VAL A 89 4.01 12.58 -1.62
CA VAL A 89 2.60 12.90 -1.87
C VAL A 89 1.85 12.70 -0.56
N CYS A 90 1.09 13.71 -0.13
CA CYS A 90 0.31 13.66 1.10
C CYS A 90 -1.14 14.05 0.79
N ILE A 91 -2.06 13.15 1.14
CA ILE A 91 -3.50 13.41 1.14
C ILE A 91 -3.97 13.39 2.59
N SER A 92 -4.61 14.45 3.04
CA SER A 92 -5.07 14.63 4.41
C SER A 92 -6.44 15.29 4.46
N ASP A 93 -7.10 15.21 5.61
CA ASP A 93 -8.22 16.11 5.88
C ASP A 93 -7.69 17.55 6.00
N ARG A 94 -8.44 18.53 5.48
CA ARG A 94 -7.96 19.91 5.43
C ARG A 94 -7.67 20.52 6.81
N GLU A 95 -8.37 20.05 7.84
CA GLU A 95 -8.20 20.52 9.21
C GLU A 95 -7.05 19.83 9.95
N GLU A 96 -6.40 18.83 9.34
CA GLU A 96 -5.27 18.08 9.88
C GLU A 96 -5.55 17.45 11.25
N LYS A 97 -6.81 17.03 11.48
CA LYS A 97 -7.26 16.42 12.74
C LYS A 97 -6.94 14.93 12.82
N ARG A 98 -6.72 14.28 11.67
CA ARG A 98 -6.45 12.84 11.64
C ARG A 98 -5.09 12.53 12.25
N TRP A 99 -5.01 11.37 12.88
CA TRP A 99 -3.76 10.87 13.45
C TRP A 99 -2.65 10.77 12.41
N ARG A 100 -1.46 11.25 12.78
CA ARG A 100 -0.20 11.12 12.04
C ARG A 100 0.86 10.56 12.97
N VAL A 101 1.81 9.78 12.44
CA VAL A 101 2.98 9.35 13.23
C VAL A 101 3.72 10.61 13.72
N PRO A 102 3.90 10.80 15.04
CA PRO A 102 4.56 11.99 15.56
C PRO A 102 6.04 12.06 15.16
N GLN A 103 6.54 13.26 14.86
CA GLN A 103 7.96 13.46 14.53
C GLN A 103 8.91 13.12 15.69
N SER A 104 8.42 13.14 16.93
CA SER A 104 9.18 12.69 18.11
C SER A 104 9.41 11.18 18.14
N VAL A 105 8.63 10.40 17.38
CA VAL A 105 8.79 8.94 17.25
C VAL A 105 9.64 8.61 16.03
N VAL A 106 9.37 9.27 14.90
CA VAL A 106 10.13 9.12 13.66
C VAL A 106 10.43 10.49 13.08
N GLU A 107 11.70 10.90 13.14
CA GLU A 107 12.15 12.10 12.48
C GLU A 107 12.13 11.88 10.96
N VAL A 108 11.42 12.75 10.25
CA VAL A 108 11.35 12.75 8.79
C VAL A 108 12.01 14.02 8.29
N ASP A 109 13.09 13.83 7.53
CA ASP A 109 13.82 14.90 6.88
C ASP A 109 12.93 15.71 5.92
N GLY A 110 13.05 17.03 5.97
CA GLY A 110 12.20 17.95 5.21
C GLY A 110 12.68 18.21 3.79
N PRO A 111 12.04 19.15 3.06
CA PRO A 111 12.52 19.61 1.77
C PRO A 111 13.86 20.35 1.88
N HIS A 112 14.78 20.09 0.95
CA HIS A 112 16.06 20.79 0.84
C HIS A 112 15.99 21.93 -0.19
N ASP A 113 16.36 23.14 0.22
CA ASP A 113 16.24 24.35 -0.63
C ASP A 113 17.24 24.40 -1.81
N ASN A 114 18.32 23.62 -1.73
CA ASN A 114 19.41 23.62 -2.72
C ASN A 114 19.20 22.60 -3.85
N ASN A 115 18.03 21.97 -3.95
CA ASN A 115 17.71 21.02 -5.00
C ASN A 115 17.66 21.72 -6.37
N LYS A 116 18.62 21.40 -7.24
CA LYS A 116 18.71 21.95 -8.60
C LYS A 116 17.98 21.12 -9.65
N GLU A 117 17.76 19.85 -9.36
CA GLU A 117 17.11 18.90 -10.28
C GLU A 117 16.29 17.88 -9.49
N PHE A 118 15.16 17.46 -10.08
CA PHE A 118 14.33 16.38 -9.54
C PHE A 118 14.33 15.21 -10.50
N ARG A 119 14.49 13.99 -9.97
CA ARG A 119 14.49 12.74 -10.76
C ARG A 119 13.11 12.11 -10.86
N TYR A 120 12.09 12.73 -10.27
CA TYR A 120 10.71 12.28 -10.32
C TYR A 120 9.80 13.36 -10.85
N LYS A 121 8.69 12.97 -11.46
CA LYS A 121 7.64 13.86 -11.93
C LYS A 121 6.29 13.39 -11.45
N PHE A 122 5.63 14.24 -10.69
CA PHE A 122 4.21 14.14 -10.37
C PHE A 122 3.36 14.65 -11.54
N LYS A 123 2.25 13.97 -11.79
CA LYS A 123 1.17 14.41 -12.68
C LYS A 123 -0.17 14.00 -12.08
N TYR A 124 -1.19 14.82 -12.25
CA TYR A 124 -2.57 14.47 -11.91
C TYR A 124 -3.44 14.49 -13.17
N ASN A 125 -4.55 13.76 -13.13
CA ASN A 125 -5.56 13.76 -14.19
C ASN A 125 -6.94 14.13 -13.61
N VAL A 126 -7.76 14.73 -14.46
CA VAL A 126 -9.17 15.01 -14.18
C VAL A 126 -10.02 14.52 -15.36
N HIS A 127 -11.26 14.12 -15.08
CA HIS A 127 -12.31 13.86 -16.07
C HIS A 127 -13.21 15.09 -16.23
N GLU A 128 -14.29 14.94 -17.00
CA GLU A 128 -15.33 15.95 -17.14
C GLU A 128 -15.82 16.47 -15.78
N GLY A 129 -16.06 17.78 -15.70
CA GLY A 129 -16.48 18.45 -14.46
C GLY A 129 -15.41 18.53 -13.37
N GLU A 130 -14.11 18.49 -13.74
CA GLU A 130 -12.97 18.53 -12.80
C GLU A 130 -12.93 17.36 -11.81
N THR A 131 -13.57 16.24 -12.17
CA THR A 131 -13.58 15.04 -11.34
C THR A 131 -12.17 14.47 -11.26
N PHE A 132 -11.60 14.41 -10.07
CA PHE A 132 -10.26 13.91 -9.82
C PHE A 132 -10.15 12.44 -10.24
N ALA A 133 -9.31 12.19 -11.24
CA ALA A 133 -9.10 10.86 -11.79
C ALA A 133 -7.93 10.13 -11.13
N GLY A 134 -7.16 10.78 -10.25
CA GLY A 134 -5.95 10.22 -9.63
C GLY A 134 -4.68 10.91 -10.09
N PHE A 135 -3.53 10.35 -9.69
CA PHE A 135 -2.21 10.88 -9.98
C PHE A 135 -1.21 9.78 -10.34
N SER A 136 -0.09 10.20 -10.92
CA SER A 136 1.04 9.34 -11.18
C SER A 136 2.36 10.01 -10.81
N VAL A 137 3.34 9.19 -10.44
CA VAL A 137 4.73 9.57 -10.22
C VAL A 137 5.58 8.75 -11.19
N SER A 138 6.44 9.42 -11.95
CA SER A 138 7.31 8.79 -12.96
C SER A 138 8.75 9.23 -12.80
N ARG A 139 9.70 8.41 -13.29
CA ARG A 139 11.13 8.79 -13.34
C ARG A 139 11.37 9.81 -14.46
N GLN A 140 12.13 10.86 -14.16
CA GLN A 140 12.64 11.83 -15.13
C GLN A 140 14.08 11.54 -15.52
N LYS A 141 14.43 11.82 -16.79
CA LYS A 141 15.83 11.84 -17.21
C LYS A 141 16.52 13.07 -16.59
N PRO A 142 17.79 12.93 -16.15
CA PRO A 142 18.63 14.08 -15.88
C PRO A 142 18.69 15.00 -17.11
N ARG A 143 18.75 16.31 -16.86
CA ARG A 143 18.79 17.34 -17.91
C ARG A 143 20.03 17.19 -18.79
N GLU A 144 21.16 16.75 -18.23
CA GLU A 144 22.41 16.51 -18.98
C GLU A 144 22.30 15.37 -20.02
N VAL A 145 21.52 14.32 -19.74
CA VAL A 145 21.32 13.18 -20.67
C VAL A 145 20.40 13.57 -21.83
N LEU A 146 19.52 14.55 -21.65
CA LEU A 146 18.68 15.07 -22.75
C LEU A 146 19.49 15.83 -23.81
N VAL A 147 20.68 16.35 -23.47
CA VAL A 147 21.54 17.12 -24.36
C VAL A 147 22.49 16.22 -25.17
N LYS A 148 22.91 15.07 -24.60
CA LYS A 148 23.74 14.08 -25.30
C LYS A 148 22.85 13.00 -25.92
N LYS A 149 22.24 13.27 -27.08
CA LYS A 149 21.66 12.20 -27.92
C LYS A 149 22.79 11.32 -28.47
N THR A 150 23.23 10.33 -27.70
CA THR A 150 23.98 9.20 -28.24
C THR A 150 22.95 8.12 -28.63
N ASN A 151 23.06 7.62 -29.85
CA ASN A 151 22.09 6.69 -30.46
C ASN A 151 22.10 5.27 -29.85
N HIS A 152 22.53 5.10 -28.59
CA HIS A 152 22.81 3.78 -28.02
C HIS A 152 22.32 3.50 -26.60
N GLU A 153 21.65 4.43 -25.90
CA GLU A 153 21.06 4.13 -24.59
C GLU A 153 19.53 4.24 -24.64
N SER A 154 18.88 3.10 -24.91
CA SER A 154 17.46 2.92 -24.65
C SER A 154 17.24 2.79 -23.14
N ASP A 155 17.28 3.91 -22.42
CA ASP A 155 16.84 3.97 -21.03
C ASP A 155 15.30 3.80 -21.01
N SER A 156 14.86 2.54 -21.11
CA SER A 156 13.50 2.10 -21.41
C SER A 156 12.48 2.43 -20.31
N CYS A 157 12.95 2.91 -19.15
CA CYS A 157 12.13 3.22 -17.98
C CYS A 157 11.78 4.70 -17.82
N SER A 158 12.48 5.61 -18.50
CA SER A 158 12.17 7.04 -18.41
C SER A 158 10.75 7.33 -18.91
N GLY A 159 9.94 7.97 -18.08
CA GLY A 159 8.57 8.36 -18.43
C GLY A 159 7.50 7.29 -18.21
N LYS A 160 7.86 6.04 -17.88
CA LYS A 160 6.90 5.06 -17.35
C LYS A 160 6.53 5.46 -15.92
N ALA A 161 5.25 5.34 -15.56
CA ALA A 161 4.81 5.56 -14.19
C ALA A 161 5.38 4.47 -13.26
N LEU A 162 5.76 4.89 -12.06
CA LEU A 162 6.25 4.07 -10.95
C LEU A 162 5.12 3.85 -9.96
N PHE A 163 4.38 4.92 -9.66
CA PHE A 163 3.10 4.88 -8.98
C PHE A 163 2.06 5.49 -9.93
N ASP A 164 0.97 4.78 -10.21
CA ASP A 164 -0.12 5.23 -11.10
C ASP A 164 -1.46 4.81 -10.52
N CYS A 165 -2.13 5.77 -9.86
CA CYS A 165 -3.50 5.60 -9.38
C CYS A 165 -4.54 6.26 -10.30
N ILE A 166 -4.17 6.64 -11.52
CA ILE A 166 -5.10 7.27 -12.47
C ILE A 166 -6.15 6.24 -12.90
N ASN A 167 -7.43 6.59 -12.78
CA ASN A 167 -8.60 5.73 -13.04
C ASN A 167 -8.68 4.49 -12.16
N GLU A 168 -7.90 4.45 -11.08
CA GLU A 168 -8.01 3.41 -10.07
C GLU A 168 -8.95 3.85 -8.95
N LYS A 169 -9.40 2.87 -8.16
CA LYS A 169 -10.29 3.13 -7.04
C LYS A 169 -9.56 3.95 -5.96
N PHE A 170 -10.20 5.02 -5.53
CA PHE A 170 -9.76 5.87 -4.43
C PHE A 170 -10.88 6.03 -3.41
N VAL A 171 -10.62 5.71 -2.15
CA VAL A 171 -11.56 5.87 -1.04
C VAL A 171 -10.84 6.56 0.11
N PHE A 172 -11.47 7.58 0.67
CA PHE A 172 -10.95 8.27 1.86
C PHE A 172 -12.12 8.50 2.82
N LYS A 173 -12.17 7.68 3.87
CA LYS A 173 -13.16 7.68 4.96
C LYS A 173 -12.43 7.66 6.30
N ASP A 174 -13.18 7.77 7.40
CA ASP A 174 -12.57 7.90 8.72
C ASP A 174 -11.75 6.67 9.10
N GLN A 175 -12.33 5.49 8.85
CA GLN A 175 -11.72 4.21 9.22
C GLN A 175 -11.33 3.36 8.00
N TYR A 176 -11.40 3.93 6.79
CA TYR A 176 -11.05 3.22 5.56
C TYR A 176 -10.41 4.15 4.53
N ILE A 177 -9.16 3.86 4.19
CA ILE A 177 -8.43 4.53 3.12
C ILE A 177 -8.02 3.45 2.12
N GLU A 178 -8.33 3.69 0.84
CA GLU A 178 -7.93 2.84 -0.27
C GLU A 178 -7.23 3.70 -1.31
N ILE A 179 -6.00 3.31 -1.65
CA ILE A 179 -5.24 3.82 -2.78
C ILE A 179 -4.67 2.64 -3.54
N THR A 180 -4.92 2.60 -4.84
CA THR A 180 -4.49 1.52 -5.73
C THR A 180 -3.52 2.08 -6.76
N THR A 181 -2.42 1.37 -7.00
CA THR A 181 -1.47 1.68 -8.08
C THR A 181 -1.41 0.54 -9.07
N LYS A 182 -1.37 0.85 -10.37
CA LYS A 182 -1.10 -0.14 -11.41
C LYS A 182 0.37 -0.53 -11.39
N LEU A 183 0.63 -1.83 -11.54
CA LEU A 183 1.97 -2.38 -11.71
C LEU A 183 2.22 -2.78 -13.17
N GLY A 184 3.47 -2.72 -13.61
CA GLY A 184 3.88 -3.22 -14.92
C GLY A 184 3.96 -4.74 -14.95
N LYS A 185 3.94 -5.35 -16.15
CA LYS A 185 4.06 -6.81 -16.31
C LYS A 185 5.35 -7.37 -15.72
N ASP A 186 6.43 -6.59 -15.76
CA ASP A 186 7.76 -6.99 -15.29
C ASP A 186 8.10 -6.43 -13.90
N SER A 187 7.08 -5.99 -13.14
CA SER A 187 7.26 -5.48 -11.78
C SER A 187 7.57 -6.62 -10.80
N ASN A 188 8.66 -6.48 -10.05
CA ASN A 188 9.05 -7.42 -9.00
C ASN A 188 9.01 -6.70 -7.65
N ILE A 189 8.04 -7.05 -6.80
CA ILE A 189 7.79 -6.38 -5.52
C ILE A 189 8.44 -7.15 -4.36
N TYR A 190 9.09 -6.41 -3.46
CA TYR A 190 9.80 -6.91 -2.28
C TYR A 190 9.49 -6.01 -1.07
N GLY A 191 9.56 -6.53 0.16
CA GLY A 191 9.23 -5.78 1.37
C GLY A 191 7.87 -6.15 1.95
N LEU A 192 7.08 -5.15 2.37
CA LEU A 192 5.74 -5.33 2.96
C LEU A 192 5.74 -6.34 4.12
N GLY A 193 6.68 -6.16 5.05
CA GLY A 193 6.87 -7.03 6.22
C GLY A 193 6.08 -6.59 7.46
N GLU A 194 6.07 -7.36 8.54
CA GLU A 194 6.80 -8.60 8.75
C GLU A 194 5.92 -9.82 8.45
N ILE A 195 6.35 -10.65 7.49
CA ILE A 195 5.61 -11.83 7.02
C ILE A 195 6.61 -12.92 6.62
N VAL A 196 6.39 -14.14 7.09
CA VAL A 196 7.18 -15.32 6.70
C VAL A 196 6.74 -15.79 5.33
N GLY A 197 7.65 -15.80 4.36
CA GLY A 197 7.37 -16.26 3.00
C GLY A 197 8.48 -15.90 2.02
N PRO A 198 8.26 -16.11 0.71
CA PRO A 198 9.20 -15.72 -0.33
C PRO A 198 9.52 -14.22 -0.27
N LEU A 199 10.77 -13.89 -0.60
CA LEU A 199 11.24 -12.50 -0.64
C LEU A 199 10.44 -11.68 -1.68
N LYS A 200 10.24 -12.24 -2.88
CA LYS A 200 9.39 -11.67 -3.94
C LYS A 200 7.91 -11.94 -3.66
N LYS A 201 7.08 -10.89 -3.70
CA LYS A 201 5.62 -11.00 -3.55
C LYS A 201 4.95 -11.48 -4.83
N LYS A 202 3.84 -12.19 -4.69
CA LYS A 202 3.04 -12.72 -5.79
C LYS A 202 1.79 -11.88 -5.97
N ALA A 203 1.33 -11.78 -7.22
CA ALA A 203 0.04 -11.17 -7.50
C ALA A 203 -1.07 -11.94 -6.78
N GLY A 204 -1.99 -11.20 -6.16
CA GLY A 204 -3.08 -11.77 -5.35
C GLY A 204 -2.72 -12.05 -3.89
N ASP A 205 -1.47 -11.82 -3.47
CA ASP A 205 -1.11 -11.85 -2.05
C ASP A 205 -1.90 -10.79 -1.26
N ARG A 206 -2.41 -11.16 -0.09
CA ARG A 206 -3.03 -10.24 0.86
C ARG A 206 -2.16 -10.16 2.10
N LEU A 207 -1.46 -9.04 2.24
CA LEU A 207 -0.49 -8.80 3.30
C LEU A 207 -1.10 -7.86 4.34
N THR A 208 -1.04 -8.23 5.62
CA THR A 208 -1.65 -7.47 6.70
C THR A 208 -0.57 -6.81 7.56
N PHE A 209 -0.74 -5.53 7.86
CA PHE A 209 0.10 -4.80 8.81
C PHE A 209 -0.66 -4.65 10.13
N TRP A 210 -0.38 -5.57 11.04
CA TRP A 210 -0.88 -5.52 12.40
C TRP A 210 0.05 -6.34 13.27
N ALA A 211 0.83 -5.68 14.12
CA ALA A 211 1.75 -6.36 15.02
C ALA A 211 0.98 -7.38 15.87
N ARG A 212 1.39 -8.64 15.79
CA ARG A 212 0.74 -9.78 16.43
C ARG A 212 1.79 -10.71 17.00
N ASP A 213 1.62 -11.10 18.26
CA ASP A 213 2.40 -12.20 18.83
C ASP A 213 1.94 -13.53 18.22
N ALA A 214 2.69 -13.97 17.20
CA ALA A 214 2.51 -15.23 16.52
C ALA A 214 3.87 -15.70 16.06
N GLN A 215 4.16 -17.00 16.17
CA GLN A 215 5.47 -17.58 15.90
C GLN A 215 5.98 -17.28 14.47
N ASN A 216 5.77 -18.21 13.52
CA ASN A 216 6.21 -18.04 12.13
C ASN A 216 5.19 -18.62 11.12
N PRO A 217 3.88 -18.31 11.24
CA PRO A 217 2.91 -18.73 10.25
C PRO A 217 3.23 -18.13 8.86
N VAL A 218 3.23 -18.97 7.83
CA VAL A 218 3.54 -18.55 6.46
C VAL A 218 2.40 -17.70 5.90
N GLY A 219 2.72 -16.53 5.37
CA GLY A 219 1.76 -15.63 4.71
C GLY A 219 0.88 -14.82 5.66
N GLU A 220 1.16 -14.82 6.96
CA GLU A 220 0.42 -14.05 7.95
C GLU A 220 1.29 -12.97 8.61
N ASN A 221 0.62 -11.96 9.18
CA ASN A 221 1.26 -10.90 9.96
C ASN A 221 1.84 -11.44 11.28
N ILE A 222 3.03 -10.95 11.64
CA ILE A 222 3.70 -11.27 12.91
C ILE A 222 4.10 -9.98 13.64
N TYR A 223 5.30 -9.89 14.21
CA TYR A 223 5.67 -8.88 15.20
C TYR A 223 5.79 -7.45 14.63
N GLY A 224 6.35 -7.31 13.43
CA GLY A 224 6.61 -6.02 12.79
C GLY A 224 5.56 -5.57 11.77
N SER A 225 5.53 -4.27 11.50
CA SER A 225 4.74 -3.66 10.42
C SER A 225 5.60 -2.65 9.67
N HIS A 226 5.95 -2.98 8.42
CA HIS A 226 6.82 -2.22 7.54
C HIS A 226 6.09 -1.99 6.22
N PRO A 227 5.24 -0.94 6.13
CA PRO A 227 4.50 -0.58 4.92
C PRO A 227 5.40 0.13 3.91
N PHE A 228 6.46 -0.56 3.50
CA PHE A 228 7.45 -0.13 2.52
C PHE A 228 7.70 -1.27 1.54
N TYR A 229 7.81 -0.94 0.26
CA TYR A 229 8.23 -1.91 -0.75
C TYR A 229 9.27 -1.35 -1.71
N ILE A 230 10.04 -2.26 -2.28
CA ILE A 230 10.94 -1.98 -3.40
C ILE A 230 10.37 -2.70 -4.62
N GLU A 231 10.25 -1.98 -5.74
CA GLU A 231 9.97 -2.56 -7.04
C GLU A 231 11.23 -2.56 -7.90
N LEU A 232 11.58 -3.73 -8.44
CA LEU A 232 12.56 -3.90 -9.50
C LEU A 232 11.86 -4.09 -10.85
N ARG A 233 12.22 -3.27 -11.84
CA ARG A 233 11.70 -3.32 -13.22
C ARG A 233 12.75 -2.84 -14.20
N ASP A 234 12.95 -3.56 -15.30
CA ASP A 234 13.93 -3.25 -16.36
C ASP A 234 15.35 -2.93 -15.82
N GLY A 235 15.82 -3.66 -14.79
CA GLY A 235 17.13 -3.44 -14.16
C GLY A 235 17.23 -2.20 -13.26
N MET A 236 16.13 -1.46 -13.07
CA MET A 236 16.04 -0.28 -12.22
C MET A 236 15.21 -0.56 -10.96
N ALA A 237 15.43 0.22 -9.91
CA ALA A 237 14.72 0.10 -8.63
C ALA A 237 14.03 1.41 -8.23
N HIS A 238 12.91 1.32 -7.55
CA HIS A 238 12.36 2.42 -6.74
C HIS A 238 11.71 1.87 -5.46
N GLY A 239 11.58 2.72 -4.45
CA GLY A 239 10.89 2.41 -3.20
C GLY A 239 9.65 3.27 -3.03
N VAL A 240 8.62 2.71 -2.40
CA VAL A 240 7.37 3.37 -2.01
C VAL A 240 7.05 3.01 -0.57
#